data_AF-A0A8T3P577-F1
#
_entry.id   AF-A0A8T3P577-F1
#
_cell.length_a   1.000
_cell.length_b   1.000
_cell.length_c   1.000
_cell.angle_alpha   90.00
_cell.angle_beta   90.00
_cell.angle_gamma   90.00
#
_symmetry.space_group_name_H-M   'P 1'
#
loop_
_entity.id
_entity.type
_entity.pdbx_description
1 polymer ?
#
loop_
_entity_poly.entity_id
_entity_poly.type
_entity_poly.pdbx_seq_one_letter_code
_entity_poly.pdbx_strand_id
1 'polypeptide(L)'
;MSIDMPAGEGIQRHGWDGIVESRVGNAWLPSGLTGWEMGVDKDPRRKASENYAARVSDALGLNPAQSCFVFVTPRNWPGKNRWLEEKKKQGEWREVRAYDAHDLEQWLEIASPAVNAWLSELMGKPVGDLRSVRDWWSGFCTSTDPSLTPSLVLAGRETARQKLSDWLDGSTHLLEVRGDSPVEVLAFIAAVLTTLPEPQRSSRQAQTLVVDSARASQSLLTVRDPLLLIMNSADLTAVGQLDQAGHRIVLPLGRNMGESDEALVLPRQPSREMAQALVSMGFSESKAEAGVRASGRSLLALQRKLSKAPALASPPWARPEVAGVLAAALLAGGWNDEIEGDRNVLETLSGRRYGEFSKSVGQWLHVPDAPLRRVGAVWRLVAPLDAWLLLGRFLSQDDLQTFRKVAMEVLGFPDPRFDLPLEKRWMASAYGKSIPYSNWLREGLTESLALLATYAGQARVEVPARPEDWMNGIVRELLHEAPPVRWGSIADLLTLLAEAAPAAFLEAVEDEMTKEAPAVMALFDEEGDLGG
;
A
#
# COMPACT_ATOMS: atom_id res chain seq x y z
N MET A 1 -23.50 11.22 24.63
CA MET A 1 -23.62 12.55 24.02
C MET A 1 -24.44 12.38 22.75
N SER A 2 -25.39 13.26 22.50
CA SER A 2 -26.17 13.31 21.26
C SER A 2 -25.83 14.59 20.53
N ILE A 3 -25.66 14.53 19.20
CA ILE A 3 -25.35 15.68 18.34
C ILE A 3 -26.27 15.60 17.14
N ASP A 4 -27.10 16.63 16.94
CA ASP A 4 -27.84 16.89 15.71
C ASP A 4 -27.34 18.23 15.16
N MET A 5 -26.36 18.18 14.25
CA MET A 5 -25.84 19.35 13.53
C MET A 5 -25.90 19.03 12.04
N PRO A 6 -26.88 19.59 11.30
CA PRO A 6 -27.01 19.33 9.88
C PRO A 6 -25.79 19.81 9.10
N ALA A 7 -25.37 19.02 8.10
CA ALA A 7 -24.28 19.35 7.19
C ALA A 7 -24.71 19.10 5.73
N GLY A 8 -23.98 19.68 4.77
CA GLY A 8 -24.29 19.51 3.34
C GLY A 8 -25.67 20.06 2.98
N GLU A 9 -26.51 19.27 2.30
CA GLU A 9 -27.88 19.68 1.94
C GLU A 9 -28.81 19.84 3.15
N GLY A 10 -28.46 19.22 4.29
CA GLY A 10 -29.25 19.28 5.53
C GLY A 10 -29.31 20.68 6.18
N ILE A 11 -28.42 21.61 5.79
CA ILE A 11 -28.38 22.98 6.32
C ILE A 11 -29.62 23.80 5.94
N GLN A 12 -30.42 23.36 4.97
CA GLN A 12 -31.66 24.04 4.58
C GLN A 12 -32.85 23.71 5.51
N ARG A 13 -32.66 22.81 6.47
CA ARG A 13 -33.73 22.40 7.39
C ARG A 13 -34.13 23.57 8.29
N HIS A 14 -35.42 23.88 8.32
CA HIS A 14 -35.96 24.85 9.28
C HIS A 14 -35.82 24.31 10.70
N GLY A 15 -35.20 25.09 11.59
CA GLY A 15 -34.90 24.64 12.94
C GLY A 15 -33.77 25.42 13.57
N TRP A 16 -33.23 24.89 14.66
CA TRP A 16 -31.91 25.23 15.18
C TRP A 16 -30.83 24.81 14.18
N ASP A 17 -29.72 25.55 14.11
CA ASP A 17 -28.54 25.13 13.33
C ASP A 17 -27.85 23.91 13.96
N GLY A 18 -28.08 23.67 15.25
CA GLY A 18 -27.73 22.41 15.89
C GLY A 18 -28.37 22.23 17.26
N ILE A 19 -28.55 20.98 17.66
CA ILE A 19 -28.97 20.60 19.02
C ILE A 19 -27.97 19.58 19.55
N VAL A 20 -27.39 19.86 20.71
CA VAL A 20 -26.41 18.97 21.35
C VAL A 20 -26.83 18.69 22.78
N GLU A 21 -26.81 17.41 23.15
CA GLU A 21 -27.00 16.97 24.52
C GLU A 21 -25.72 16.31 25.05
N SER A 22 -25.10 16.95 26.03
CA SER A 22 -23.92 16.41 26.71
C SER A 22 -24.21 16.06 28.16
N ARG A 23 -23.76 14.89 28.63
CA ARG A 23 -23.87 14.52 30.05
C ARG A 23 -22.83 15.25 30.91
N VAL A 24 -21.68 15.57 30.33
CA VAL A 24 -20.56 16.23 31.00
C VAL A 24 -20.19 17.47 30.20
N GLY A 25 -20.18 18.63 30.85
CA GLY A 25 -19.74 19.87 30.23
C GLY A 25 -18.23 20.03 30.26
N ASN A 26 -17.69 20.85 29.37
CA ASN A 26 -16.31 21.32 29.42
C ASN A 26 -16.29 22.86 29.18
N ALA A 27 -15.08 23.42 28.99
CA ALA A 27 -14.91 24.85 28.76
C ALA A 27 -15.72 25.37 27.55
N TRP A 28 -15.94 24.53 26.53
CA TRP A 28 -16.53 24.88 25.24
C TRP A 28 -17.96 24.35 25.05
N LEU A 29 -18.32 23.25 25.69
CA LEU A 29 -19.63 22.62 25.58
C LEU A 29 -20.31 22.56 26.96
N PRO A 30 -21.43 23.26 27.18
CA PRO A 30 -22.20 23.14 28.42
C PRO A 30 -22.73 21.71 28.65
N SER A 31 -22.95 21.35 29.92
CA SER A 31 -23.70 20.14 30.27
C SER A 31 -25.20 20.31 30.04
N GLY A 32 -25.89 19.24 29.67
CA GLY A 32 -27.31 19.20 29.35
C GLY A 32 -27.60 19.51 27.88
N LEU A 33 -28.84 19.94 27.63
CA LEU A 33 -29.33 20.24 26.28
C LEU A 33 -28.93 21.65 25.85
N THR A 34 -28.43 21.80 24.63
CA THR A 34 -27.93 23.05 24.09
C THR A 34 -28.45 23.27 22.67
N GLY A 35 -29.01 24.44 22.40
CA GLY A 35 -29.44 24.88 21.08
C GLY A 35 -28.40 25.82 20.48
N TRP A 36 -27.96 25.52 19.27
CA TRP A 36 -26.88 26.21 18.57
C TRP A 36 -27.42 27.00 17.39
N GLU A 37 -26.94 28.24 17.29
CA GLU A 37 -27.17 29.17 16.19
C GLU A 37 -25.80 29.63 15.66
N MET A 38 -25.63 29.66 14.35
CA MET A 38 -24.36 29.99 13.69
C MET A 38 -24.57 31.12 12.68
N GLY A 39 -23.70 32.12 12.69
CA GLY A 39 -23.82 33.29 11.83
C GLY A 39 -22.49 33.77 11.27
N VAL A 40 -22.46 34.06 9.97
CA VAL A 40 -21.29 34.61 9.25
C VAL A 40 -21.41 36.11 8.94
N ASP A 41 -22.51 36.73 9.37
CA ASP A 41 -22.87 38.13 9.18
C ASP A 41 -21.74 39.10 9.58
N LYS A 42 -21.62 40.22 8.85
CA LYS A 42 -20.64 41.27 9.15
C LYS A 42 -20.87 41.97 10.50
N ASP A 43 -22.11 41.93 11.00
CA ASP A 43 -22.49 42.43 12.32
C ASP A 43 -22.96 41.25 13.19
N PRO A 44 -22.04 40.61 13.94
CA PRO A 44 -22.39 39.47 14.78
C PRO A 44 -23.35 39.84 15.90
N ARG A 45 -23.27 41.07 16.44
CA ARG A 45 -24.14 41.50 17.54
C ARG A 45 -25.59 41.53 17.10
N ARG A 46 -25.85 42.13 15.93
CA ARG A 46 -27.20 42.21 15.37
C ARG A 46 -27.73 40.80 15.12
N LYS A 47 -26.96 39.96 14.42
CA LYS A 47 -27.37 38.58 14.09
C LYS A 47 -27.63 37.73 15.33
N ALA A 48 -26.74 37.77 16.32
CA ALA A 48 -26.91 37.04 17.57
C ALA A 48 -28.16 37.49 18.33
N SER A 49 -28.44 38.80 18.33
CA SER A 49 -29.63 39.37 19.00
C SER A 49 -30.93 38.98 18.29
N GLU A 50 -30.94 39.00 16.96
CA GLU A 50 -32.07 38.55 16.14
C GLU A 50 -32.36 37.07 16.38
N ASN A 51 -31.33 36.21 16.30
CA ASN A 51 -31.48 34.78 16.55
C ASN A 51 -31.91 34.50 18.00
N TYR A 52 -31.31 35.17 19.00
CA TYR A 52 -31.72 35.02 20.41
C TYR A 52 -33.19 35.40 20.62
N ALA A 53 -33.62 36.55 20.09
CA ALA A 53 -35.00 37.01 20.22
C ALA A 53 -35.99 36.04 19.55
N ALA A 54 -35.64 35.51 18.38
CA ALA A 54 -36.43 34.49 17.71
C ALA A 54 -36.59 33.24 18.58
N ARG A 55 -35.51 32.78 19.24
CA ARG A 55 -35.54 31.60 20.11
C ARG A 55 -36.22 31.81 21.46
N VAL A 56 -36.22 33.04 21.98
CA VAL A 56 -37.05 33.39 23.13
C VAL A 56 -38.53 33.39 22.75
N SER A 57 -38.87 33.90 21.57
CA SER A 57 -40.26 33.88 21.08
C SER A 57 -40.75 32.47 20.74
N ASP A 58 -39.89 31.62 20.18
CA ASP A 58 -40.17 30.24 19.86
C ASP A 58 -38.91 29.38 20.02
N ALA A 59 -38.87 28.61 21.10
CA ALA A 59 -37.73 27.75 21.45
C ALA A 59 -37.61 26.50 20.57
N LEU A 60 -38.55 26.27 19.63
CA LEU A 60 -38.57 25.14 18.70
C LEU A 60 -38.35 23.79 19.40
N GLY A 61 -39.11 23.55 20.47
CA GLY A 61 -39.11 22.28 21.20
C GLY A 61 -38.05 22.14 22.30
N LEU A 62 -37.13 23.11 22.45
CA LEU A 62 -36.27 23.18 23.64
C LEU A 62 -37.01 23.83 24.81
N ASN A 63 -36.69 23.42 26.04
CA ASN A 63 -37.14 24.10 27.26
C ASN A 63 -36.08 25.12 27.69
N PRO A 64 -36.33 26.45 27.57
CA PRO A 64 -35.33 27.47 27.88
C PRO A 64 -34.81 27.40 29.32
N ALA A 65 -35.67 27.05 30.29
CA ALA A 65 -35.29 26.95 31.70
C ALA A 65 -34.34 25.77 32.00
N GLN A 66 -34.21 24.81 31.08
CA GLN A 66 -33.37 23.63 31.24
C GLN A 66 -32.22 23.56 30.21
N SER A 67 -32.23 24.44 29.21
CA SER A 67 -31.33 24.37 28.05
C SER A 67 -30.43 25.60 27.94
N CYS A 68 -29.28 25.44 27.26
CA CYS A 68 -28.39 26.56 26.95
C CYS A 68 -28.63 27.07 25.53
N PHE A 69 -28.72 28.38 25.35
CA PHE A 69 -28.58 29.01 24.05
C PHE A 69 -27.10 29.23 23.73
N VAL A 70 -26.65 28.84 22.55
CA VAL A 70 -25.28 29.03 22.08
C VAL A 70 -25.29 29.72 20.72
N PHE A 71 -24.58 30.84 20.60
CA PHE A 71 -24.35 31.50 19.31
C PHE A 71 -22.89 31.38 18.88
N VAL A 72 -22.62 31.09 17.62
CA VAL A 72 -21.26 30.94 17.09
C VAL A 72 -21.06 31.82 15.87
N THR A 73 -19.91 32.48 15.78
CA THR A 73 -19.52 33.24 14.60
C THR A 73 -18.02 33.11 14.32
N PRO A 74 -17.59 32.98 13.04
CA PRO A 74 -16.17 33.04 12.68
C PRO A 74 -15.65 34.48 12.58
N ARG A 75 -16.42 35.48 13.00
CA ARG A 75 -16.03 36.90 12.99
C ARG A 75 -15.51 37.34 14.34
N ASN A 76 -14.63 38.34 14.37
CA ASN A 76 -14.30 39.03 15.61
C ASN A 76 -15.53 39.78 16.12
N TRP A 77 -15.83 39.67 17.42
CA TRP A 77 -17.00 40.33 18.01
C TRP A 77 -16.61 41.26 19.18
N PRO A 78 -16.22 42.52 18.88
CA PRO A 78 -16.05 43.54 19.90
C PRO A 78 -17.35 43.77 20.69
N GLY A 79 -17.28 43.60 22.01
CA GLY A 79 -18.45 43.73 22.90
C GLY A 79 -19.25 42.45 23.14
N LYS A 80 -18.78 41.28 22.67
CA LYS A 80 -19.36 39.94 22.97
C LYS A 80 -19.68 39.75 24.45
N ASN A 81 -18.72 40.06 25.34
CA ASN A 81 -18.91 39.88 26.79
C ASN A 81 -20.01 40.77 27.37
N ARG A 82 -20.12 42.02 26.92
CA ARG A 82 -21.20 42.92 27.33
C ARG A 82 -22.56 42.38 26.88
N TRP A 83 -22.65 41.88 25.65
CA TRP A 83 -23.87 41.26 25.15
C TRP A 83 -24.24 40.01 25.97
N LEU A 84 -23.27 39.16 26.31
CA LEU A 84 -23.51 37.99 27.16
C LEU A 84 -24.01 38.38 28.56
N GLU A 85 -23.42 39.39 29.19
CA GLU A 85 -23.88 39.90 30.48
C GLU A 85 -25.30 40.45 30.41
N GLU A 86 -25.63 41.20 29.35
CA GLU A 86 -26.98 41.70 29.10
C GLU A 86 -27.99 40.56 28.97
N LYS A 87 -27.70 39.51 28.19
CA LYS A 87 -28.61 38.38 27.98
C LYS A 87 -28.74 37.45 29.19
N LYS A 88 -27.65 37.19 29.91
CA LYS A 88 -27.69 36.41 31.16
C LYS A 88 -28.56 37.09 32.23
N LYS A 89 -28.57 38.42 32.29
CA LYS A 89 -29.43 39.18 33.22
C LYS A 89 -30.93 39.08 32.89
N GLN A 90 -31.28 38.81 31.63
CA GLN A 90 -32.69 38.62 31.22
C GLN A 90 -33.26 37.29 31.74
N GLY A 91 -32.42 36.27 31.91
CA GLY A 91 -32.82 35.00 32.53
C GLY A 91 -33.77 34.13 31.69
N GLU A 92 -33.93 34.42 30.40
CA GLU A 92 -34.84 33.67 29.51
C GLU A 92 -34.37 32.23 29.27
N TRP A 93 -33.05 32.01 29.23
CA TRP A 93 -32.42 30.70 29.10
C TRP A 93 -31.63 30.36 30.37
N ARG A 94 -31.56 29.07 30.71
CA ARG A 94 -30.75 28.56 31.83
C ARG A 94 -29.31 29.05 31.75
N GLU A 95 -28.76 29.06 30.54
CA GLU A 95 -27.42 29.53 30.24
C GLU A 95 -27.38 30.13 28.84
N VAL A 96 -26.52 31.14 28.64
CA VAL A 96 -26.28 31.77 27.35
C VAL A 96 -24.78 31.80 27.11
N ARG A 97 -24.34 31.26 25.97
CA ARG A 97 -22.96 31.31 25.49
C ARG A 97 -22.87 31.90 24.10
N ALA A 98 -21.72 32.49 23.81
CA ALA A 98 -21.39 33.01 22.50
C ALA A 98 -19.91 32.74 22.22
N TYR A 99 -19.60 32.26 21.02
CA TYR A 99 -18.25 31.99 20.56
C TYR A 99 -17.94 32.83 19.32
N ASP A 100 -16.86 33.59 19.37
CA ASP A 100 -16.34 34.37 18.24
C ASP A 100 -15.04 33.77 17.69
N ALA A 101 -14.43 34.44 16.71
CA ALA A 101 -13.23 33.91 16.04
C ALA A 101 -12.07 33.58 17.01
N HIS A 102 -11.91 34.35 18.10
CA HIS A 102 -10.85 34.10 19.06
C HIS A 102 -11.15 32.88 19.95
N ASP A 103 -12.41 32.71 20.37
CA ASP A 103 -12.79 31.50 21.12
C ASP A 103 -12.63 30.25 20.25
N LEU A 104 -13.00 30.33 18.96
CA LEU A 104 -12.87 29.21 18.03
C LEU A 104 -11.41 28.85 17.78
N GLU A 105 -10.54 29.84 17.62
CA GLU A 105 -9.10 29.62 17.51
C GLU A 105 -8.55 28.91 18.76
N GLN A 106 -8.85 29.44 19.95
CA GLN A 106 -8.42 28.83 21.21
C GLN A 106 -8.98 27.42 21.40
N TRP A 107 -10.24 27.18 20.99
CA TRP A 107 -10.84 25.85 21.05
C TRP A 107 -10.11 24.87 20.13
N LEU A 108 -9.82 25.28 18.89
CA LEU A 108 -9.08 24.45 17.92
C LEU A 108 -7.67 24.12 18.41
N GLU A 109 -6.98 25.08 19.01
CA GLU A 109 -5.61 24.89 19.53
C GLU A 109 -5.57 23.90 20.70
N ILE A 110 -6.51 24.01 21.65
CA ILE A 110 -6.43 23.29 22.92
C ILE A 110 -7.11 21.91 22.88
N ALA A 111 -8.29 21.83 22.27
CA ALA A 111 -9.18 20.68 22.45
C ALA A 111 -9.37 19.86 21.17
N SER A 112 -8.99 20.39 20.00
CA SER A 112 -9.29 19.74 18.73
C SER A 112 -8.15 19.75 17.71
N PRO A 113 -6.93 19.22 18.03
CA PRO A 113 -5.81 19.21 17.07
C PRO A 113 -6.13 18.53 15.74
N ALA A 114 -6.91 17.45 15.75
CA ALA A 114 -7.36 16.76 14.54
C ALA A 114 -8.30 17.63 13.68
N VAL A 115 -9.22 18.34 14.32
CA VAL A 115 -10.12 19.30 13.63
C VAL A 115 -9.33 20.51 13.14
N ASN A 116 -8.33 20.97 13.89
CA ASN A 116 -7.45 22.06 13.48
C ASN A 116 -6.63 21.69 12.23
N ALA A 117 -6.10 20.47 12.17
CA ALA A 117 -5.42 19.95 10.98
C ALA A 117 -6.37 19.93 9.77
N TRP A 118 -7.54 19.33 9.94
CA TRP A 118 -8.58 19.29 8.90
C TRP A 118 -9.04 20.67 8.42
N LEU A 119 -9.27 21.62 9.35
CA LEU A 119 -9.68 22.97 8.98
C LEU A 119 -8.55 23.72 8.28
N SER A 120 -7.31 23.55 8.73
CA SER A 120 -6.13 24.15 8.09
C SER A 120 -6.00 23.69 6.63
N GLU A 121 -6.22 22.40 6.36
CA GLU A 121 -6.26 21.83 5.01
C GLU A 121 -7.34 22.51 4.15
N LEU A 122 -8.57 22.62 4.66
CA LEU A 122 -9.67 23.29 3.94
C LEU A 122 -9.39 24.77 3.65
N MET A 123 -8.63 25.43 4.52
CA MET A 123 -8.21 26.82 4.34
C MET A 123 -6.98 26.97 3.43
N GLY A 124 -6.40 25.88 2.91
CA GLY A 124 -5.17 25.91 2.13
C GLY A 124 -3.94 26.35 2.93
N LYS A 125 -3.97 26.20 4.26
CA LYS A 125 -2.83 26.46 5.13
C LYS A 125 -1.91 25.22 5.15
N PRO A 126 -0.59 25.40 5.25
CA PRO A 126 0.33 24.28 5.39
C PRO A 126 0.04 23.54 6.70
N VAL A 127 -0.43 22.30 6.58
CA VAL A 127 -0.39 21.30 7.65
C VAL A 127 1.03 20.76 7.70
N GLY A 128 1.68 20.87 8.87
CA GLY A 128 3.02 20.35 9.08
C GLY A 128 3.02 18.82 9.22
N ASP A 129 3.79 18.29 10.16
CA ASP A 129 3.96 16.84 10.37
C ASP A 129 2.76 16.17 11.10
N LEU A 130 1.63 16.87 11.21
CA LEU A 130 0.35 16.39 11.76
C LEU A 130 -0.73 16.59 10.69
N ARG A 131 -1.24 15.49 10.14
CA ARG A 131 -2.21 15.50 9.06
C ARG A 131 -3.51 14.82 9.46
N SER A 132 -4.63 15.29 8.90
CA SER A 132 -5.87 14.52 8.99
C SER A 132 -5.73 13.21 8.19
N VAL A 133 -6.38 12.14 8.67
CA VAL A 133 -6.42 10.88 7.92
C VAL A 133 -7.05 11.05 6.53
N ARG A 134 -7.96 12.01 6.38
CA ARG A 134 -8.64 12.33 5.13
C ARG A 134 -7.68 12.93 4.11
N ASP A 135 -6.84 13.88 4.51
CA ASP A 135 -5.84 14.49 3.64
C ASP A 135 -4.78 13.46 3.22
N TRP A 136 -4.27 12.70 4.20
CA TRP A 136 -3.33 11.63 3.91
C TRP A 136 -3.89 10.65 2.87
N TRP A 137 -5.14 10.20 3.06
CA TRP A 137 -5.83 9.31 2.13
C TRP A 137 -6.01 9.93 0.75
N SER A 138 -6.44 11.19 0.69
CA SER A 138 -6.62 11.94 -0.56
C SER A 138 -5.30 12.03 -1.34
N GLY A 139 -4.20 12.37 -0.68
CA GLY A 139 -2.87 12.41 -1.30
C GLY A 139 -2.41 11.03 -1.79
N PHE A 140 -2.63 9.98 -0.99
CA PHE A 140 -2.34 8.60 -1.39
C PHE A 140 -3.12 8.19 -2.64
N CYS A 141 -4.44 8.42 -2.68
CA CYS A 141 -5.28 8.06 -3.81
C CYS A 141 -4.96 8.84 -5.08
N THR A 142 -4.74 10.15 -4.97
CA THR A 142 -4.55 11.02 -6.13
C THR A 142 -3.17 10.93 -6.77
N SER A 143 -2.23 10.22 -6.12
CA SER A 143 -0.90 9.91 -6.65
C SER A 143 -0.93 9.06 -7.93
N THR A 144 -2.06 8.39 -8.23
CA THR A 144 -2.23 7.53 -9.40
C THR A 144 -3.28 8.03 -10.38
N ASP A 145 -3.24 7.51 -11.60
CA ASP A 145 -4.29 7.66 -12.62
C ASP A 145 -4.74 6.29 -13.17
N PRO A 146 -6.01 5.89 -12.99
CA PRO A 146 -7.03 6.53 -12.16
C PRO A 146 -6.65 6.52 -10.66
N SER A 147 -7.30 7.38 -9.87
CA SER A 147 -7.07 7.44 -8.42
C SER A 147 -7.39 6.12 -7.74
N LEU A 148 -6.54 5.69 -6.78
CA LEU A 148 -6.79 4.47 -6.00
C LEU A 148 -8.09 4.58 -5.20
N THR A 149 -8.77 3.45 -5.00
CA THR A 149 -10.05 3.40 -4.27
C THR A 149 -9.92 2.61 -2.96
N PRO A 150 -10.82 2.84 -1.98
CA PRO A 150 -10.87 2.00 -0.79
C PRO A 150 -11.14 0.53 -1.13
N SER A 151 -11.95 0.26 -2.17
CA SER A 151 -12.25 -1.12 -2.62
C SER A 151 -10.99 -1.87 -3.03
N LEU A 152 -10.05 -1.22 -3.73
CA LEU A 152 -8.77 -1.84 -4.08
C LEU A 152 -7.92 -2.16 -2.86
N VAL A 153 -7.82 -1.26 -1.89
CA VAL A 153 -6.97 -1.46 -0.71
C VAL A 153 -7.54 -2.50 0.26
N LEU A 154 -8.88 -2.60 0.32
CA LEU A 154 -9.59 -3.49 1.25
C LEU A 154 -9.90 -4.88 0.66
N ALA A 155 -9.78 -5.07 -0.66
CA ALA A 155 -10.11 -6.34 -1.32
C ALA A 155 -9.39 -7.54 -0.67
N GLY A 156 -10.16 -8.51 -0.17
CA GLY A 156 -9.65 -9.73 0.46
C GLY A 156 -9.16 -9.59 1.89
N ARG A 157 -9.49 -8.47 2.53
CA ARG A 157 -9.03 -8.12 3.88
C ARG A 157 -10.19 -7.95 4.85
N GLU A 158 -11.34 -8.59 4.60
CA GLU A 158 -12.55 -8.45 5.40
C GLU A 158 -12.32 -8.84 6.86
N THR A 159 -11.58 -9.91 7.13
CA THR A 159 -11.22 -10.33 8.50
C THR A 159 -10.36 -9.30 9.21
N ALA A 160 -9.36 -8.73 8.51
CA ALA A 160 -8.52 -7.67 9.08
C ALA A 160 -9.33 -6.39 9.33
N ARG A 161 -10.26 -6.06 8.42
CA ARG A 161 -11.18 -4.92 8.56
C ARG A 161 -12.05 -5.08 9.79
N GLN A 162 -12.61 -6.27 10.01
CA GLN A 162 -13.45 -6.54 11.17
C GLN A 162 -12.64 -6.39 12.47
N LYS A 163 -11.46 -7.00 12.56
CA LYS A 163 -10.60 -6.87 13.74
C LYS A 163 -10.19 -5.42 14.04
N LEU A 164 -9.91 -4.61 13.01
CA LEU A 164 -9.65 -3.18 13.20
C LEU A 164 -10.90 -2.45 13.71
N SER A 165 -12.09 -2.78 13.19
CA SER A 165 -13.36 -2.23 13.70
C SER A 165 -13.60 -2.60 15.16
N ASP A 166 -13.43 -3.87 15.51
CA ASP A 166 -13.58 -4.36 16.88
C ASP A 166 -12.60 -3.66 17.83
N TRP A 167 -11.36 -3.46 17.38
CA TRP A 167 -10.38 -2.69 18.13
C TRP A 167 -10.83 -1.23 18.28
N LEU A 168 -11.27 -0.56 17.21
CA LEU A 168 -11.74 0.83 17.26
C LEU A 168 -12.87 1.01 18.29
N ASP A 169 -13.77 0.04 18.41
CA ASP A 169 -14.89 0.04 19.37
C ASP A 169 -14.50 -0.45 20.78
N GLY A 170 -13.36 -1.12 20.92
CA GLY A 170 -12.80 -1.56 22.18
C GLY A 170 -12.04 -0.49 22.97
N SER A 171 -11.49 -0.88 24.12
CA SER A 171 -10.74 -0.04 25.05
C SER A 171 -9.22 -0.18 24.95
N THR A 172 -8.71 -1.07 24.10
CA THR A 172 -7.28 -1.27 23.92
C THR A 172 -6.62 0.00 23.36
N HIS A 173 -5.54 0.44 24.02
CA HIS A 173 -4.85 1.67 23.66
C HIS A 173 -3.86 1.50 22.51
N LEU A 174 -3.12 0.40 22.45
CA LEU A 174 -2.11 0.16 21.42
C LEU A 174 -2.55 -0.94 20.43
N LEU A 175 -2.35 -0.71 19.14
CA LEU A 175 -2.51 -1.73 18.09
C LEU A 175 -1.32 -1.73 17.14
N GLU A 176 -0.62 -2.85 17.07
CA GLU A 176 0.32 -3.10 15.99
C GLU A 176 -0.42 -3.67 14.77
N VAL A 177 -0.16 -3.10 13.60
CA VAL A 177 -0.69 -3.60 12.33
C VAL A 177 0.48 -3.86 11.39
N ARG A 178 0.62 -5.10 10.89
CA ARG A 178 1.73 -5.51 10.02
C ARG A 178 1.26 -5.77 8.60
N GLY A 179 1.96 -5.20 7.63
CA GLY A 179 1.76 -5.43 6.19
C GLY A 179 3.08 -5.47 5.44
N ASP A 180 3.07 -5.39 4.11
CA ASP A 180 4.30 -5.41 3.30
C ASP A 180 5.09 -4.10 3.43
N SER A 181 4.42 -3.03 3.82
CA SER A 181 5.05 -1.77 4.23
C SER A 181 4.17 -0.99 5.22
N PRO A 182 4.75 -0.09 6.04
CA PRO A 182 3.98 0.85 6.85
C PRO A 182 3.01 1.70 6.03
N VAL A 183 3.39 2.09 4.79
CA VAL A 183 2.54 2.89 3.89
C VAL A 183 1.29 2.11 3.45
N GLU A 184 1.44 0.82 3.11
CA GLU A 184 0.31 -0.04 2.80
C GLU A 184 -0.63 -0.19 4.00
N VAL A 185 -0.06 -0.39 5.19
CA VAL A 185 -0.85 -0.52 6.42
C VAL A 185 -1.62 0.77 6.71
N LEU A 186 -0.97 1.93 6.55
CA LEU A 186 -1.62 3.22 6.70
C LEU A 186 -2.73 3.42 5.66
N ALA A 187 -2.51 3.01 4.41
CA ALA A 187 -3.54 2.99 3.38
C ALA A 187 -4.74 2.12 3.78
N PHE A 188 -4.49 0.94 4.34
CA PHE A 188 -5.53 0.06 4.83
C PHE A 188 -6.34 0.72 5.96
N ILE A 189 -5.69 1.26 7.00
CA ILE A 189 -6.36 1.93 8.12
C ILE A 189 -7.19 3.12 7.62
N ALA A 190 -6.61 3.96 6.76
CA ALA A 190 -7.28 5.13 6.20
C ALA A 190 -8.49 4.73 5.32
N ALA A 191 -8.38 3.66 4.54
CA ALA A 191 -9.48 3.11 3.75
C ALA A 191 -10.62 2.60 4.63
N VAL A 192 -10.32 1.90 5.74
CA VAL A 192 -11.34 1.48 6.71
C VAL A 192 -12.05 2.68 7.32
N LEU A 193 -11.30 3.66 7.83
CA LEU A 193 -11.87 4.87 8.44
C LEU A 193 -12.72 5.67 7.46
N THR A 194 -12.31 5.76 6.19
CA THR A 194 -13.03 6.51 5.14
C THR A 194 -14.29 5.79 4.65
N THR A 195 -14.40 4.47 4.88
CA THR A 195 -15.57 3.67 4.45
C THR A 195 -16.60 3.44 5.55
N LEU A 196 -16.32 3.87 6.79
CA LEU A 196 -17.30 3.83 7.88
C LEU A 196 -18.60 4.57 7.52
N PRO A 197 -19.77 4.16 8.04
CA PRO A 197 -21.02 4.89 7.84
C PRO A 197 -21.01 6.21 8.64
N GLU A 198 -21.79 7.19 8.19
CA GLU A 198 -22.09 8.36 9.03
C GLU A 198 -23.08 7.97 10.14
N PRO A 199 -22.97 8.57 11.36
CA PRO A 199 -22.05 9.65 11.76
C PRO A 199 -20.69 9.16 12.29
N GLN A 200 -20.45 7.84 12.30
CA GLN A 200 -19.23 7.25 12.89
C GLN A 200 -17.98 7.70 12.15
N ARG A 201 -18.02 7.79 10.82
CA ARG A 201 -16.91 8.28 10.00
C ARG A 201 -16.43 9.66 10.44
N SER A 202 -17.34 10.64 10.47
CA SER A 202 -17.00 12.02 10.87
C SER A 202 -16.44 12.08 12.28
N SER A 203 -17.05 11.35 13.23
CA SER A 203 -16.58 11.29 14.62
C SER A 203 -15.18 10.69 14.75
N ARG A 204 -14.89 9.58 14.05
CA ARG A 204 -13.57 8.94 14.09
C ARG A 204 -12.52 9.80 13.40
N GLN A 205 -12.81 10.38 12.24
CA GLN A 205 -11.89 11.26 11.53
C GLN A 205 -11.55 12.51 12.35
N ALA A 206 -12.52 13.09 13.06
CA ALA A 206 -12.31 14.24 13.94
C ALA A 206 -11.45 13.94 15.19
N GLN A 207 -11.14 12.67 15.46
CA GLN A 207 -10.26 12.23 16.54
C GLN A 207 -8.96 11.62 16.03
N THR A 208 -8.80 11.45 14.71
CA THR A 208 -7.68 10.72 14.13
C THR A 208 -6.63 11.67 13.54
N LEU A 209 -5.37 11.48 13.90
CA LEU A 209 -4.23 12.16 13.31
C LEU A 209 -3.20 11.17 12.78
N VAL A 210 -2.64 11.48 11.61
CA VAL A 210 -1.43 10.84 11.10
C VAL A 210 -0.23 11.65 11.59
N VAL A 211 0.70 10.97 12.27
CA VAL A 211 1.87 11.58 12.92
C VAL A 211 3.12 11.22 12.12
N ASP A 212 3.69 12.19 11.41
CA ASP A 212 4.80 11.94 10.48
C ASP A 212 6.19 12.13 11.09
N SER A 213 6.30 12.82 12.23
CA SER A 213 7.60 13.14 12.84
C SER A 213 7.65 12.98 14.37
N ALA A 214 8.88 12.82 14.87
CA ALA A 214 9.15 12.86 16.30
C ALA A 214 8.71 14.19 16.94
N ARG A 215 8.89 15.32 16.23
CA ARG A 215 8.45 16.63 16.69
C ARG A 215 6.93 16.69 16.85
N ALA A 216 6.18 16.17 15.87
CA ALA A 216 4.73 16.07 15.96
C ALA A 216 4.31 15.22 17.16
N SER A 217 4.98 14.10 17.40
CA SER A 217 4.73 13.25 18.57
C SER A 217 4.91 14.01 19.89
N GLN A 218 5.99 14.79 20.02
CA GLN A 218 6.25 15.60 21.21
C GLN A 218 5.17 16.67 21.45
N SER A 219 4.65 17.31 20.39
CA SER A 219 3.57 18.30 20.54
C SER A 219 2.25 17.71 21.03
N LEU A 220 2.04 16.40 20.86
CA LEU A 220 0.82 15.73 21.29
C LEU A 220 0.82 15.38 22.77
N LEU A 221 1.99 15.31 23.43
CA LEU A 221 2.10 15.00 24.87
C LEU A 221 1.39 16.01 25.78
N THR A 222 1.16 17.24 25.29
CA THR A 222 0.45 18.28 26.05
C THR A 222 -1.07 18.29 25.77
N VAL A 223 -1.54 17.48 24.82
CA VAL A 223 -2.96 17.39 24.46
C VAL A 223 -3.67 16.52 25.49
N ARG A 224 -4.72 17.05 26.10
CA ARG A 224 -5.43 16.37 27.20
C ARG A 224 -6.54 15.44 26.71
N ASP A 225 -7.17 15.79 25.60
CA ASP A 225 -8.26 14.99 25.05
C ASP A 225 -7.68 13.78 24.31
N PRO A 226 -8.14 12.55 24.60
CA PRO A 226 -7.66 11.35 23.91
C PRO A 226 -7.88 11.43 22.40
N LEU A 227 -6.85 11.07 21.66
CA LEU A 227 -6.82 11.05 20.20
C LEU A 227 -6.50 9.64 19.72
N LEU A 228 -6.88 9.34 18.48
CA LEU A 228 -6.42 8.19 17.73
C LEU A 228 -5.21 8.62 16.87
N LEU A 229 -4.02 8.12 17.20
CA LEU A 229 -2.78 8.48 16.55
C LEU A 229 -2.31 7.33 15.67
N ILE A 230 -2.09 7.60 14.39
CA ILE A 230 -1.48 6.64 13.47
C ILE A 230 -0.04 7.07 13.22
N MET A 231 0.91 6.27 13.73
CA MET A 231 2.33 6.63 13.76
C MET A 231 2.98 6.32 12.41
N ASN A 232 3.08 7.30 11.52
CA ASN A 232 3.76 7.13 10.22
C ASN A 232 5.28 7.40 10.31
N SER A 233 5.78 7.84 11.47
CA SER A 233 7.20 8.10 11.69
C SER A 233 7.99 6.82 11.98
N ALA A 234 9.26 6.80 11.54
CA ALA A 234 10.20 5.75 11.93
C ALA A 234 10.66 5.88 13.39
N ASP A 235 10.54 7.08 13.97
CA ASP A 235 10.84 7.31 15.38
C ASP A 235 9.62 6.98 16.25
N LEU A 236 9.74 5.89 17.02
CA LEU A 236 8.70 5.38 17.91
C LEU A 236 8.99 5.65 19.40
N THR A 237 10.01 6.47 19.71
CA THR A 237 10.45 6.70 21.11
C THR A 237 9.37 7.31 22.00
N ALA A 238 8.47 8.12 21.44
CA ALA A 238 7.40 8.79 22.17
C ALA A 238 6.15 7.91 22.40
N VAL A 239 6.06 6.71 21.80
CA VAL A 239 4.84 5.87 21.84
C VAL A 239 4.42 5.56 23.29
N GLY A 240 5.36 5.17 24.15
CA GLY A 240 5.04 4.87 25.55
C GLY A 240 4.55 6.10 26.34
N GLN A 241 5.05 7.31 26.02
CA GLN A 241 4.59 8.53 26.66
C GLN A 241 3.21 8.96 26.16
N LEU A 242 2.94 8.79 24.86
CA LEU A 242 1.64 9.05 24.26
C LEU A 242 0.56 8.09 24.79
N ASP A 243 0.91 6.83 25.01
CA ASP A 243 0.03 5.83 25.62
C ASP A 243 -0.31 6.21 27.07
N GLN A 244 0.70 6.62 27.85
CA GLN A 244 0.51 7.13 29.22
C GLN A 244 -0.32 8.43 29.27
N ALA A 245 -0.24 9.26 28.23
CA ALA A 245 -1.08 10.45 28.08
C ALA A 245 -2.55 10.12 27.74
N GLY A 246 -2.88 8.83 27.55
CA GLY A 246 -4.24 8.35 27.31
C GLY A 246 -4.65 8.35 25.83
N HIS A 247 -3.73 8.63 24.90
CA HIS A 247 -4.02 8.48 23.48
C HIS A 247 -4.14 6.99 23.11
N ARG A 248 -4.87 6.74 22.02
CA ARG A 248 -4.92 5.43 21.37
C ARG A 248 -4.01 5.46 20.17
N ILE A 249 -3.20 4.44 19.99
CA ILE A 249 -2.09 4.43 19.05
C ILE A 249 -2.21 3.23 18.14
N VAL A 250 -2.10 3.46 16.84
CA VAL A 250 -1.91 2.43 15.84
C VAL A 250 -0.49 2.56 15.29
N LEU A 251 0.24 1.45 15.26
CA LEU A 251 1.58 1.34 14.72
C LEU A 251 1.54 0.58 13.37
N PRO A 252 1.61 1.29 12.23
CA PRO A 252 1.88 0.70 10.92
C PRO A 252 3.29 0.13 10.86
N LEU A 253 3.39 -1.18 10.70
CA LEU A 253 4.65 -1.91 10.67
C LEU A 253 4.83 -2.65 9.33
N GLY A 254 6.07 -2.70 8.86
CA GLY A 254 6.46 -3.58 7.76
C GLY A 254 6.49 -5.04 8.21
N ARG A 255 6.55 -5.96 7.24
CA ARG A 255 6.38 -7.41 7.46
C ARG A 255 7.35 -8.00 8.48
N ASN A 256 8.56 -7.44 8.53
CA ASN A 256 9.66 -7.90 9.37
C ASN A 256 9.93 -6.97 10.56
N MET A 257 8.96 -6.11 10.91
CA MET A 257 9.04 -5.19 12.04
C MET A 257 8.08 -5.64 13.15
N GLY A 258 8.58 -5.67 14.39
CA GLY A 258 7.83 -6.08 15.58
C GLY A 258 7.84 -7.59 15.82
N GLU A 259 7.99 -7.98 17.09
CA GLU A 259 8.08 -9.39 17.53
C GLU A 259 6.79 -9.90 18.21
N SER A 260 5.78 -9.04 18.40
CA SER A 260 4.55 -9.42 19.09
C SER A 260 3.69 -10.40 18.28
N ASP A 261 3.26 -11.51 18.87
CA ASP A 261 2.32 -12.45 18.25
C ASP A 261 0.88 -11.88 18.18
N GLU A 262 0.59 -10.78 18.87
CA GLU A 262 -0.75 -10.19 18.95
C GLU A 262 -1.04 -9.17 17.82
N ALA A 263 -0.06 -8.90 16.95
CA ALA A 263 -0.23 -7.91 15.89
C ALA A 263 -1.30 -8.31 14.86
N LEU A 264 -2.05 -7.32 14.38
CA LEU A 264 -2.97 -7.51 13.26
C LEU A 264 -2.19 -7.63 11.96
N VAL A 265 -2.06 -8.85 11.44
CA VAL A 265 -1.36 -9.09 10.17
C VAL A 265 -2.32 -8.95 8.99
N LEU A 266 -1.97 -8.07 8.05
CA LEU A 266 -2.67 -7.91 6.78
C LEU A 266 -2.30 -9.05 5.84
N PRO A 267 -3.28 -9.82 5.32
CA PRO A 267 -2.98 -10.83 4.32
C PRO A 267 -2.60 -10.15 3.00
N ARG A 268 -1.78 -10.84 2.19
CA ARG A 268 -1.64 -10.46 0.78
C ARG A 268 -2.98 -10.63 0.09
N GLN A 269 -3.33 -9.67 -0.74
CA GLN A 269 -4.61 -9.67 -1.42
C GLN A 269 -4.67 -10.82 -2.43
N PRO A 270 -5.76 -11.60 -2.47
CA PRO A 270 -5.97 -12.60 -3.50
C PRO A 270 -6.00 -11.98 -4.90
N SER A 271 -5.38 -12.64 -5.89
CA SER A 271 -5.25 -12.10 -7.25
C SER A 271 -6.60 -11.73 -7.87
N ARG A 272 -7.61 -12.58 -7.66
CA ARG A 272 -8.96 -12.41 -8.20
C ARG A 272 -9.65 -11.16 -7.65
N GLU A 273 -9.58 -10.96 -6.34
CA GLU A 273 -10.26 -9.84 -5.67
C GLU A 273 -9.57 -8.51 -6.00
N MET A 274 -8.24 -8.49 -6.08
CA MET A 274 -7.49 -7.32 -6.55
C MET A 274 -7.83 -6.98 -8.00
N ALA A 275 -7.97 -7.98 -8.88
CA ALA A 275 -8.35 -7.78 -10.27
C ALA A 275 -9.78 -7.24 -10.38
N GLN A 276 -10.74 -7.79 -9.63
CA GLN A 276 -12.11 -7.29 -9.58
C GLN A 276 -12.18 -5.83 -9.09
N ALA A 277 -11.37 -5.48 -8.09
CA ALA A 277 -11.29 -4.09 -7.63
C ALA A 277 -10.72 -3.16 -8.72
N LEU A 278 -9.71 -3.58 -9.49
CA LEU A 278 -9.22 -2.83 -10.64
C LEU A 278 -10.29 -2.69 -11.73
N VAL A 279 -11.08 -3.74 -12.00
CA VAL A 279 -12.21 -3.63 -12.95
C VAL A 279 -13.22 -2.57 -12.47
N SER A 280 -13.52 -2.53 -11.16
CA SER A 280 -14.39 -1.49 -10.58
C SER A 280 -13.83 -0.07 -10.71
N MET A 281 -12.52 0.07 -10.89
CA MET A 281 -11.84 1.33 -11.18
C MET A 281 -11.84 1.72 -12.67
N GLY A 282 -12.48 0.91 -13.54
CA GLY A 282 -12.63 1.20 -14.97
C GLY A 282 -11.62 0.48 -15.88
N PHE A 283 -10.81 -0.44 -15.36
CA PHE A 283 -9.94 -1.28 -16.19
C PHE A 283 -10.73 -2.41 -16.88
N SER A 284 -10.30 -2.83 -18.07
CA SER A 284 -10.78 -4.09 -18.64
C SER A 284 -10.26 -5.28 -17.84
N GLU A 285 -10.97 -6.40 -17.85
CA GLU A 285 -10.60 -7.63 -17.12
C GLU A 285 -9.17 -8.07 -17.45
N SER A 286 -8.82 -8.15 -18.73
CA SER A 286 -7.47 -8.48 -19.19
C SER A 286 -6.39 -7.52 -18.65
N LYS A 287 -6.65 -6.20 -18.66
CA LYS A 287 -5.70 -5.20 -18.12
C LYS A 287 -5.59 -5.30 -16.60
N ALA A 288 -6.69 -5.57 -15.91
CA ALA A 288 -6.71 -5.74 -14.45
C ALA A 288 -5.86 -6.96 -14.04
N GLU A 289 -6.06 -8.11 -14.69
CA GLU A 289 -5.25 -9.30 -14.42
C GLU A 289 -3.77 -9.08 -14.72
N ALA A 290 -3.45 -8.46 -15.87
CA ALA A 290 -2.08 -8.13 -16.21
C ALA A 290 -1.44 -7.16 -15.20
N GLY A 291 -2.22 -6.21 -14.66
CA GLY A 291 -1.79 -5.30 -13.60
C GLY A 291 -1.47 -6.02 -12.28
N VAL A 292 -2.33 -6.98 -11.88
CA VAL A 292 -2.12 -7.80 -10.67
C VAL A 292 -0.89 -8.69 -10.81
N ARG A 293 -0.73 -9.36 -11.96
CA ARG A 293 0.46 -10.20 -12.23
C ARG A 293 1.74 -9.35 -12.19
N ALA A 294 1.76 -8.24 -12.93
CA ALA A 294 2.89 -7.33 -12.99
C ALA A 294 3.33 -6.75 -11.63
N SER A 295 2.38 -6.48 -10.74
CA SER A 295 2.65 -5.92 -9.41
C SER A 295 3.04 -6.98 -8.37
N GLY A 296 3.01 -8.27 -8.71
CA GLY A 296 3.28 -9.35 -7.75
C GLY A 296 2.32 -9.35 -6.55
N ARG A 297 1.15 -8.72 -6.69
CA ARG A 297 0.19 -8.41 -5.63
C ARG A 297 0.71 -7.46 -4.54
N SER A 298 1.74 -6.67 -4.84
CA SER A 298 2.18 -5.55 -3.98
C SER A 298 1.37 -4.30 -4.32
N LEU A 299 0.71 -3.73 -3.31
CA LEU A 299 -0.05 -2.48 -3.47
C LEU A 299 0.85 -1.33 -3.91
N LEU A 300 2.07 -1.24 -3.37
CA LEU A 300 3.01 -0.17 -3.71
C LEU A 300 3.62 -0.33 -5.11
N ALA A 301 3.89 -1.56 -5.55
CA ALA A 301 4.30 -1.82 -6.94
C ALA A 301 3.18 -1.45 -7.93
N LEU A 302 1.93 -1.76 -7.58
CA LEU A 302 0.78 -1.35 -8.37
C LEU A 302 0.62 0.18 -8.38
N GLN A 303 0.76 0.84 -7.23
CA GLN A 303 0.72 2.30 -7.11
C GLN A 303 1.81 2.94 -7.99
N ARG A 304 3.04 2.44 -7.95
CA ARG A 304 4.14 2.90 -8.84
C ARG A 304 3.76 2.80 -10.31
N LYS A 305 3.22 1.64 -10.72
CA LYS A 305 2.81 1.40 -12.10
C LYS A 305 1.71 2.37 -12.57
N LEU A 306 0.80 2.75 -11.67
CA LEU A 306 -0.29 3.68 -11.96
C LEU A 306 0.07 5.15 -11.65
N SER A 307 1.30 5.42 -11.22
CA SER A 307 1.70 6.73 -10.70
C SER A 307 1.69 7.80 -11.80
N LYS A 308 1.18 9.00 -11.47
CA LYS A 308 1.28 10.19 -12.32
C LYS A 308 2.70 10.75 -12.37
N ALA A 309 3.54 10.42 -11.38
CA ALA A 309 4.93 10.85 -11.29
C ALA A 309 5.85 9.67 -10.93
N PRO A 310 6.10 8.73 -11.85
CA PRO A 310 6.87 7.51 -11.57
C PRO A 310 8.28 7.80 -11.04
N ALA A 311 8.90 8.90 -11.49
CA ALA A 311 10.23 9.32 -11.06
C ALA A 311 10.34 9.63 -9.55
N LEU A 312 9.24 10.01 -8.89
CA LEU A 312 9.21 10.33 -7.46
C LEU A 312 8.87 9.12 -6.58
N ALA A 313 8.44 8.01 -7.18
CA ALA A 313 8.00 6.82 -6.46
C ALA A 313 9.10 5.76 -6.31
N SER A 314 10.38 6.14 -6.49
CA SER A 314 11.50 5.20 -6.46
C SER A 314 11.82 4.76 -5.03
N PRO A 315 11.73 3.45 -4.72
CA PRO A 315 12.03 2.93 -3.39
C PRO A 315 13.52 2.98 -3.08
N PRO A 316 13.93 2.93 -1.80
CA PRO A 316 15.34 3.06 -1.39
C PRO A 316 16.30 2.08 -2.09
N TRP A 317 15.83 0.86 -2.36
CA TRP A 317 16.62 -0.19 -3.03
C TRP A 317 16.83 0.04 -4.53
N ALA A 318 16.07 0.95 -5.15
CA ALA A 318 16.17 1.30 -6.57
C ALA A 318 17.04 2.54 -6.84
N ARG A 319 17.71 3.07 -5.82
CA ARG A 319 18.57 4.24 -5.93
C ARG A 319 19.94 3.88 -6.51
N PRO A 320 20.59 4.78 -7.29
CA PRO A 320 21.84 4.48 -7.99
C PRO A 320 22.96 3.95 -7.10
N GLU A 321 23.03 4.42 -5.85
CA GLU A 321 24.12 4.09 -4.91
C GLU A 321 24.09 2.61 -4.48
N VAL A 322 22.94 1.94 -4.61
CA VAL A 322 22.73 0.58 -4.12
C VAL A 322 22.18 -0.38 -5.16
N ALA A 323 21.60 0.12 -6.25
CA ALA A 323 20.91 -0.68 -7.26
C ALA A 323 21.77 -1.80 -7.86
N GLY A 324 23.06 -1.54 -8.08
CA GLY A 324 24.00 -2.53 -8.63
C GLY A 324 24.14 -3.79 -7.76
N VAL A 325 23.86 -3.70 -6.45
CA VAL A 325 23.88 -4.88 -5.55
C VAL A 325 22.79 -5.88 -5.91
N LEU A 326 21.69 -5.42 -6.51
CA LEU A 326 20.55 -6.25 -6.87
C LEU A 326 20.58 -6.78 -8.31
N ALA A 327 21.59 -6.42 -9.11
CA ALA A 327 21.66 -6.80 -10.53
C ALA A 327 21.60 -8.33 -10.73
N ALA A 328 22.43 -9.10 -10.01
CA ALA A 328 22.41 -10.56 -10.11
C ALA A 328 21.08 -11.18 -9.63
N ALA A 329 20.47 -10.62 -8.58
CA ALA A 329 19.16 -11.07 -8.09
C ALA A 329 18.03 -10.75 -9.10
N LEU A 330 18.13 -9.60 -9.78
CA LEU A 330 17.20 -9.17 -10.82
C LEU A 330 17.26 -10.12 -12.01
N LEU A 331 18.46 -10.45 -12.49
CA LEU A 331 18.70 -11.34 -13.62
C LEU A 331 18.30 -12.79 -13.32
N ALA A 332 18.54 -13.26 -12.10
CA ALA A 332 18.16 -14.61 -11.69
C ALA A 332 16.65 -14.78 -11.51
N GLY A 333 15.93 -13.74 -11.06
CA GLY A 333 14.48 -13.74 -10.79
C GLY A 333 14.08 -14.53 -9.53
N GLY A 334 14.66 -15.71 -9.33
CA GLY A 334 14.49 -16.57 -8.17
C GLY A 334 15.59 -17.63 -8.08
N TRP A 335 15.80 -18.19 -6.89
CA TRP A 335 16.76 -19.29 -6.68
C TRP A 335 16.53 -20.00 -5.34
N ASN A 336 17.14 -21.17 -5.16
CA ASN A 336 17.18 -21.91 -3.90
C ASN A 336 18.61 -21.95 -3.35
N ASP A 337 18.83 -21.41 -2.15
CA ASP A 337 20.17 -21.28 -1.57
C ASP A 337 20.78 -22.58 -1.00
N GLU A 338 20.00 -23.65 -0.91
CA GLU A 338 20.50 -25.00 -0.58
C GLU A 338 21.08 -25.73 -1.80
N ILE A 339 20.71 -25.31 -3.02
CA ILE A 339 21.20 -25.91 -4.26
C ILE A 339 22.52 -25.27 -4.66
N GLU A 340 23.56 -26.09 -4.83
CA GLU A 340 24.90 -25.62 -5.19
C GLU A 340 24.95 -24.98 -6.57
N GLY A 341 24.26 -25.55 -7.57
CA GLY A 341 24.19 -24.98 -8.92
C GLY A 341 23.61 -23.56 -8.93
N ASP A 342 22.55 -23.32 -8.15
CA ASP A 342 21.96 -22.00 -8.01
C ASP A 342 22.92 -20.98 -7.39
N ARG A 343 23.65 -21.39 -6.35
CA ARG A 343 24.68 -20.54 -5.73
C ARG A 343 25.77 -20.18 -6.72
N ASN A 344 26.30 -21.15 -7.47
CA ASN A 344 27.35 -20.94 -8.47
C ASN A 344 26.90 -19.99 -9.59
N VAL A 345 25.63 -20.09 -10.01
CA VAL A 345 25.04 -19.16 -10.98
C VAL A 345 25.03 -17.73 -10.42
N LEU A 346 24.64 -17.54 -9.16
CA LEU A 346 24.64 -16.21 -8.55
C LEU A 346 26.05 -15.67 -8.31
N GLU A 347 27.02 -16.53 -8.02
CA GLU A 347 28.43 -16.14 -7.96
C GLU A 347 28.92 -15.62 -9.31
N THR A 348 28.54 -16.30 -10.39
CA THR A 348 28.88 -15.93 -11.76
C THR A 348 28.22 -14.61 -12.16
N LEU A 349 26.92 -14.45 -11.91
CA LEU A 349 26.19 -13.22 -12.23
C LEU A 349 26.65 -12.01 -11.40
N SER A 350 27.05 -12.22 -10.14
CA SER A 350 27.45 -11.11 -9.25
C SER A 350 28.96 -10.82 -9.26
N GLY A 351 29.78 -11.74 -9.77
CA GLY A 351 31.24 -11.69 -9.67
C GLY A 351 31.75 -11.81 -8.23
N ARG A 352 30.94 -12.30 -7.28
CA ARG A 352 31.25 -12.38 -5.85
C ARG A 352 30.98 -13.78 -5.32
N ARG A 353 31.60 -14.16 -4.21
CA ARG A 353 31.23 -15.40 -3.50
C ARG A 353 29.81 -15.31 -2.98
N TYR A 354 29.10 -16.44 -2.93
CA TYR A 354 27.69 -16.49 -2.58
C TYR A 354 27.43 -15.97 -1.17
N GLY A 355 28.34 -16.24 -0.23
CA GLY A 355 28.25 -15.72 1.13
C GLY A 355 28.33 -14.19 1.22
N GLU A 356 29.04 -13.52 0.32
CA GLU A 356 29.14 -12.06 0.24
C GLU A 356 27.93 -11.48 -0.51
N PHE A 357 27.54 -12.11 -1.61
CA PHE A 357 26.34 -11.75 -2.36
C PHE A 357 25.09 -11.83 -1.47
N SER A 358 24.84 -12.98 -0.83
CA SER A 358 23.66 -13.22 0.01
C SER A 358 23.55 -12.25 1.18
N LYS A 359 24.67 -11.88 1.82
CA LYS A 359 24.71 -10.80 2.84
C LYS A 359 24.35 -9.43 2.23
N SER A 360 24.88 -9.12 1.05
CA SER A 360 24.65 -7.84 0.37
C SER A 360 23.19 -7.67 -0.06
N VAL A 361 22.55 -8.73 -0.56
CA VAL A 361 21.12 -8.67 -0.94
C VAL A 361 20.20 -8.88 0.25
N GLY A 362 20.65 -9.62 1.27
CA GLY A 362 19.86 -9.97 2.46
C GLY A 362 19.42 -8.77 3.29
N GLN A 363 20.20 -7.68 3.31
CA GLN A 363 19.80 -6.43 3.98
C GLN A 363 18.48 -5.85 3.44
N TRP A 364 18.13 -6.17 2.17
CA TRP A 364 16.91 -5.70 1.51
C TRP A 364 15.69 -6.59 1.77
N LEU A 365 15.83 -7.72 2.49
CA LEU A 365 14.68 -8.54 2.85
C LEU A 365 13.78 -7.89 3.92
N HIS A 366 14.37 -7.05 4.77
CA HIS A 366 13.70 -6.51 5.96
C HIS A 366 13.33 -5.04 5.85
N VAL A 367 13.54 -4.43 4.69
CA VAL A 367 13.12 -3.04 4.44
C VAL A 367 11.62 -2.98 4.10
N PRO A 368 10.95 -1.86 4.39
CA PRO A 368 9.63 -1.59 3.82
C PRO A 368 9.66 -1.71 2.29
N ASP A 369 8.63 -2.32 1.70
CA ASP A 369 8.54 -2.49 0.24
C ASP A 369 9.74 -3.24 -0.36
N ALA A 370 10.15 -4.33 0.31
CA ALA A 370 11.30 -5.14 -0.08
C ALA A 370 11.21 -5.65 -1.54
N PRO A 371 12.31 -5.58 -2.32
CA PRO A 371 12.33 -6.08 -3.70
C PRO A 371 12.36 -7.61 -3.75
N LEU A 372 12.88 -8.23 -2.69
CA LEU A 372 13.08 -9.66 -2.56
C LEU A 372 12.27 -10.21 -1.38
N ARG A 373 11.87 -11.46 -1.51
CA ARG A 373 11.32 -12.26 -0.41
C ARG A 373 12.08 -13.56 -0.30
N ARG A 374 12.15 -14.08 0.93
CA ARG A 374 12.72 -15.37 1.25
C ARG A 374 11.68 -16.23 1.98
N VAL A 375 11.49 -17.47 1.54
CA VAL A 375 10.66 -18.48 2.20
C VAL A 375 11.46 -19.77 2.31
N GLY A 376 11.89 -20.11 3.53
CA GLY A 376 12.89 -21.16 3.73
C GLY A 376 14.20 -20.81 3.00
N ALA A 377 14.64 -21.72 2.13
CA ALA A 377 15.82 -21.56 1.28
C ALA A 377 15.55 -20.80 -0.03
N VAL A 378 14.28 -20.55 -0.38
CA VAL A 378 13.89 -19.99 -1.68
C VAL A 378 13.85 -18.47 -1.62
N TRP A 379 14.56 -17.84 -2.54
CA TRP A 379 14.59 -16.40 -2.76
C TRP A 379 13.88 -16.06 -4.07
N ARG A 380 13.09 -14.99 -4.08
CA ARG A 380 12.41 -14.49 -5.29
C ARG A 380 12.19 -12.99 -5.27
N LEU A 381 12.10 -12.38 -6.45
CA LEU A 381 11.57 -11.03 -6.60
C LEU A 381 10.09 -10.98 -6.15
N VAL A 382 9.71 -9.88 -5.51
CA VAL A 382 8.32 -9.66 -5.09
C VAL A 382 7.44 -9.28 -6.27
N ALA A 383 7.92 -8.36 -7.11
CA ALA A 383 7.27 -7.87 -8.32
C ALA A 383 8.32 -7.75 -9.44
N PRO A 384 8.57 -8.82 -10.22
CA PRO A 384 9.64 -8.87 -11.21
C PRO A 384 9.60 -7.70 -12.19
N LEU A 385 8.43 -7.40 -12.79
CA LEU A 385 8.31 -6.29 -13.75
C LEU A 385 8.64 -4.94 -13.11
N ASP A 386 8.15 -4.66 -11.90
CA ASP A 386 8.44 -3.41 -11.18
C ASP A 386 9.95 -3.27 -10.90
N ALA A 387 10.58 -4.36 -10.46
CA ALA A 387 12.03 -4.40 -10.25
C ALA A 387 12.81 -4.14 -11.55
N TRP A 388 12.41 -4.76 -12.66
CA TRP A 388 13.02 -4.55 -13.98
C TRP A 388 12.90 -3.11 -14.47
N LEU A 389 11.72 -2.49 -14.34
CA LEU A 389 11.50 -1.10 -14.73
C LEU A 389 12.32 -0.10 -13.90
N LEU A 390 12.63 -0.44 -12.64
CA LEU A 390 13.38 0.43 -11.72
C LEU A 390 14.90 0.22 -11.80
N LEU A 391 15.34 -1.02 -12.00
CA LEU A 391 16.75 -1.43 -11.90
C LEU A 391 17.42 -1.66 -13.25
N GLY A 392 16.67 -1.92 -14.32
CA GLY A 392 17.22 -2.31 -15.62
C GLY A 392 18.23 -1.30 -16.19
N ARG A 393 18.01 -0.01 -15.97
CA ARG A 393 18.92 1.09 -16.35
C ARG A 393 20.31 1.03 -15.71
N PHE A 394 20.51 0.20 -14.70
CA PHE A 394 21.80 0.03 -14.03
C PHE A 394 22.54 -1.24 -14.48
N LEU A 395 21.93 -2.05 -15.35
CA LEU A 395 22.60 -3.21 -15.94
C LEU A 395 23.59 -2.74 -17.01
N SER A 396 24.80 -3.25 -16.94
CA SER A 396 25.83 -3.05 -17.96
C SER A 396 25.73 -4.09 -19.08
N GLN A 397 26.40 -3.82 -20.20
CA GLN A 397 26.53 -4.82 -21.27
C GLN A 397 27.23 -6.10 -20.80
N ASP A 398 28.19 -5.98 -19.87
CA ASP A 398 28.91 -7.12 -19.31
C ASP A 398 27.99 -8.00 -18.44
N ASP A 399 27.07 -7.39 -17.69
CA ASP A 399 26.04 -8.10 -16.93
C ASP A 399 25.14 -8.92 -17.87
N LEU A 400 24.70 -8.31 -18.98
CA LEU A 400 23.85 -8.97 -19.97
C LEU A 400 24.58 -10.10 -20.69
N GLN A 401 25.85 -9.91 -21.06
CA GLN A 401 26.66 -10.98 -21.67
C GLN A 401 26.87 -12.15 -20.71
N THR A 402 27.10 -11.88 -19.43
CA THR A 402 27.23 -12.90 -18.39
C THR A 402 25.90 -13.63 -18.20
N PHE A 403 24.79 -12.90 -18.14
CA PHE A 403 23.45 -13.47 -18.08
C PHE A 403 23.14 -14.38 -19.27
N ARG A 404 23.49 -13.99 -20.50
CA ARG A 404 23.33 -14.86 -21.69
C ARG A 404 24.07 -16.19 -21.52
N LYS A 405 25.31 -16.15 -21.05
CA LYS A 405 26.11 -17.39 -20.84
C LYS A 405 25.44 -18.29 -19.81
N VAL A 406 25.04 -17.71 -18.67
CA VAL A 406 24.32 -18.42 -17.60
C VAL A 406 23.00 -19.01 -18.09
N ALA A 407 22.19 -18.24 -18.82
CA ALA A 407 20.93 -18.71 -19.37
C ALA A 407 21.15 -19.91 -20.32
N MET A 408 22.14 -19.84 -21.20
CA MET A 408 22.49 -20.95 -22.09
C MET A 408 22.97 -22.19 -21.32
N GLU A 409 23.77 -22.01 -20.27
CA GLU A 409 24.25 -23.11 -19.43
C GLU A 409 23.12 -23.81 -18.66
N VAL A 410 22.28 -23.02 -17.98
CA VAL A 410 21.22 -23.54 -17.09
C VAL A 410 20.05 -24.11 -17.90
N LEU A 411 19.55 -23.36 -18.87
CA LEU A 411 18.41 -23.77 -19.70
C LEU A 411 18.83 -24.83 -20.72
N GLY A 412 20.09 -24.80 -21.16
CA GLY A 412 20.65 -25.81 -22.06
C GLY A 412 21.07 -27.12 -21.37
N PHE A 413 21.01 -27.19 -20.04
CA PHE A 413 21.44 -28.39 -19.32
C PHE A 413 20.53 -29.59 -19.66
N PRO A 414 21.08 -30.71 -20.16
CA PRO A 414 20.29 -31.89 -20.47
C PRO A 414 19.83 -32.56 -19.18
N ASP A 415 18.52 -32.77 -19.03
CA ASP A 415 17.95 -33.39 -17.85
C ASP A 415 18.41 -34.85 -17.72
N PRO A 416 19.16 -35.20 -16.64
CA PRO A 416 19.67 -36.55 -16.45
C PRO A 416 18.58 -37.61 -16.31
N ARG A 417 17.31 -37.23 -16.11
CA ARG A 417 16.18 -38.18 -16.11
C ARG A 417 16.08 -38.94 -17.43
N PHE A 418 16.47 -38.34 -18.55
CA PHE A 418 16.43 -39.00 -19.87
C PHE A 418 17.47 -40.11 -20.04
N ASP A 419 18.44 -40.23 -19.12
CA ASP A 419 19.32 -41.40 -19.03
C ASP A 419 18.60 -42.65 -18.49
N LEU A 420 17.41 -42.47 -17.90
CA LEU A 420 16.61 -43.54 -17.32
C LEU A 420 15.54 -44.03 -18.31
N PRO A 421 15.15 -45.33 -18.22
CA PRO A 421 13.96 -45.83 -18.88
C PRO A 421 12.72 -45.01 -18.50
N LEU A 422 11.77 -44.88 -19.43
CA LEU A 422 10.57 -44.05 -19.33
C LEU A 422 9.81 -44.24 -18.00
N GLU A 423 9.65 -45.49 -17.57
CA GLU A 423 8.89 -45.89 -16.38
C GLU A 423 9.58 -45.51 -15.05
N LYS A 424 10.85 -45.11 -15.11
CA LYS A 424 11.67 -44.73 -13.95
C LYS A 424 11.93 -43.22 -13.87
N ARG A 425 11.55 -42.44 -14.89
CA ARG A 425 11.84 -41.00 -14.95
C ARG A 425 11.16 -40.20 -13.85
N TRP A 426 9.94 -40.56 -13.46
CA TRP A 426 9.21 -39.92 -12.35
C TRP A 426 9.95 -40.00 -11.01
N MET A 427 10.80 -41.01 -10.81
CA MET A 427 11.62 -41.21 -9.61
C MET A 427 13.11 -40.93 -9.85
N ALA A 428 13.47 -40.16 -10.88
CA ALA A 428 14.86 -39.90 -11.27
C ALA A 428 15.72 -39.33 -10.13
N SER A 429 15.14 -38.49 -9.28
CA SER A 429 15.81 -37.95 -8.08
C SER A 429 16.28 -39.05 -7.12
N ALA A 430 15.50 -40.14 -6.94
CA ALA A 430 15.90 -41.28 -6.11
C ALA A 430 17.10 -42.05 -6.67
N TYR A 431 17.37 -41.91 -7.98
CA TYR A 431 18.55 -42.45 -8.66
C TYR A 431 19.71 -41.44 -8.74
N GLY A 432 19.61 -40.28 -8.09
CA GLY A 432 20.61 -39.20 -8.20
C GLY A 432 20.66 -38.55 -9.58
N LYS A 433 19.60 -38.74 -10.39
CA LYS A 433 19.45 -38.15 -11.73
C LYS A 433 18.54 -36.94 -11.64
N SER A 434 19.10 -35.83 -11.19
CA SER A 434 18.39 -34.55 -11.08
C SER A 434 19.20 -33.44 -11.74
N ILE A 435 18.50 -32.47 -12.32
CA ILE A 435 19.11 -31.23 -12.78
C ILE A 435 19.77 -30.53 -11.58
N PRO A 436 21.01 -30.02 -11.71
CA PRO A 436 21.75 -29.40 -10.61
C PRO A 436 21.24 -27.97 -10.26
N TYR A 437 20.19 -27.51 -10.94
CA TYR A 437 19.60 -26.19 -10.82
C TYR A 437 18.14 -26.33 -10.37
N SER A 438 17.69 -25.43 -9.51
CA SER A 438 16.30 -25.43 -9.07
C SER A 438 15.37 -24.91 -10.17
N ASN A 439 14.10 -25.37 -10.14
CA ASN A 439 13.06 -24.83 -11.02
C ASN A 439 12.85 -23.33 -10.78
N TRP A 440 13.06 -22.83 -9.56
CA TRP A 440 12.97 -21.39 -9.26
C TRP A 440 13.95 -20.54 -10.06
N LEU A 441 15.18 -21.04 -10.23
CA LEU A 441 16.18 -20.38 -11.05
C LEU A 441 15.87 -20.50 -12.54
N ARG A 442 15.51 -21.71 -13.00
CA ARG A 442 15.18 -21.95 -14.41
C ARG A 442 14.00 -21.09 -14.88
N GLU A 443 12.93 -21.04 -14.09
CA GLU A 443 11.77 -20.16 -14.34
C GLU A 443 12.18 -18.68 -14.27
N GLY A 444 12.94 -18.27 -13.25
CA GLY A 444 13.33 -16.87 -13.05
C GLY A 444 14.25 -16.31 -14.15
N LEU A 445 15.17 -17.13 -14.67
CA LEU A 445 15.98 -16.79 -15.85
C LEU A 445 15.10 -16.62 -17.09
N THR A 446 14.14 -17.53 -17.29
CA THR A 446 13.23 -17.47 -18.45
C THR A 446 12.26 -16.29 -18.35
N GLU A 447 11.74 -15.99 -17.17
CA GLU A 447 10.91 -14.79 -16.93
C GLU A 447 11.73 -13.51 -17.19
N SER A 448 13.00 -13.48 -16.76
CA SER A 448 13.91 -12.36 -17.03
C SER A 448 14.17 -12.16 -18.52
N LEU A 449 14.30 -13.24 -19.29
CA LEU A 449 14.37 -13.20 -20.76
C LEU A 449 13.11 -12.57 -21.37
N ALA A 450 11.91 -12.99 -20.94
CA ALA A 450 10.65 -12.43 -21.42
C ALA A 450 10.48 -10.93 -21.05
N LEU A 451 10.88 -10.55 -19.84
CA LEU A 451 10.85 -9.16 -19.38
C LEU A 451 11.82 -8.28 -20.16
N LEU A 452 13.03 -8.76 -20.45
CA LEU A 452 13.98 -8.08 -21.31
C LEU A 452 13.42 -7.89 -22.72
N ALA A 453 12.88 -8.95 -23.33
CA ALA A 453 12.29 -8.88 -24.67
C ALA A 453 11.20 -7.82 -24.78
N THR A 454 10.32 -7.75 -23.79
CA THR A 454 9.13 -6.88 -23.84
C THR A 454 9.38 -5.47 -23.30
N TYR A 455 10.23 -5.32 -22.29
CA TYR A 455 10.34 -4.08 -21.49
C TYR A 455 11.72 -3.44 -21.46
N ALA A 456 12.75 -3.98 -22.15
CA ALA A 456 14.11 -3.39 -22.14
C ALA A 456 14.11 -1.89 -22.47
N GLY A 457 13.30 -1.45 -23.44
CA GLY A 457 13.18 -0.03 -23.80
C GLY A 457 12.58 0.83 -22.68
N GLN A 458 11.53 0.34 -22.01
CA GLN A 458 10.90 1.06 -20.89
C GLN A 458 11.81 1.09 -19.65
N ALA A 459 12.51 -0.02 -19.39
CA ALA A 459 13.49 -0.16 -18.32
C ALA A 459 14.82 0.56 -18.63
N ARG A 460 14.99 1.11 -19.84
CA ARG A 460 16.20 1.79 -20.33
C ARG A 460 17.46 0.92 -20.19
N VAL A 461 17.31 -0.37 -20.48
CA VAL A 461 18.43 -1.31 -20.50
C VAL A 461 19.26 -1.06 -21.77
N GLU A 462 20.56 -0.85 -21.61
CA GLU A 462 21.49 -0.74 -22.73
C GLU A 462 21.91 -2.13 -23.20
N VAL A 463 21.13 -2.69 -24.13
CA VAL A 463 21.44 -3.99 -24.75
C VAL A 463 22.54 -3.87 -25.82
N PRO A 464 23.40 -4.90 -25.99
CA PRO A 464 24.51 -4.86 -26.97
C PRO A 464 24.08 -4.78 -28.45
N ALA A 465 22.85 -5.19 -28.75
CA ALA A 465 22.23 -5.18 -30.08
C ALA A 465 20.76 -4.75 -29.95
N ARG A 466 19.96 -4.77 -31.02
CA ARG A 466 18.51 -4.59 -30.87
C ARG A 466 17.99 -5.67 -29.89
N PRO A 467 17.15 -5.32 -28.90
CA PRO A 467 16.68 -6.27 -27.90
C PRO A 467 16.10 -7.55 -28.52
N GLU A 468 15.30 -7.39 -29.58
CA GLU A 468 14.69 -8.49 -30.33
C GLU A 468 15.72 -9.43 -30.94
N ASP A 469 16.75 -8.91 -31.61
CA ASP A 469 17.79 -9.73 -32.26
C ASP A 469 18.60 -10.51 -31.23
N TRP A 470 18.94 -9.86 -30.11
CA TRP A 470 19.66 -10.48 -29.02
C TRP A 470 18.87 -11.61 -28.38
N MET A 471 17.57 -11.37 -28.15
CA MET A 471 16.64 -12.36 -27.58
C MET A 471 16.37 -13.54 -28.52
N ASN A 472 16.09 -13.25 -29.80
CA ASN A 472 15.92 -14.27 -30.83
C ASN A 472 17.18 -15.14 -30.94
N GLY A 473 18.37 -14.57 -30.79
CA GLY A 473 19.63 -15.31 -30.77
C GLY A 473 19.74 -16.33 -29.64
N ILE A 474 19.24 -16.02 -28.43
CA ILE A 474 19.27 -16.93 -27.28
C ILE A 474 18.31 -18.10 -27.52
N VAL A 475 17.05 -17.79 -27.86
CA VAL A 475 16.03 -18.84 -28.06
C VAL A 475 16.37 -19.72 -29.27
N ARG A 476 16.88 -19.13 -30.36
CA ARG A 476 17.37 -19.90 -31.50
C ARG A 476 18.51 -20.83 -31.11
N GLU A 477 19.50 -20.37 -30.34
CA GLU A 477 20.62 -21.23 -29.90
C GLU A 477 20.16 -22.36 -28.95
N LEU A 478 19.08 -22.16 -28.19
CA LEU A 478 18.52 -23.20 -27.34
C LEU A 478 17.77 -24.29 -28.11
N LEU A 479 17.07 -23.94 -29.19
CA LEU A 479 16.10 -24.78 -29.88
C LEU A 479 16.54 -25.27 -31.28
N HIS A 480 17.37 -24.51 -31.99
CA HIS A 480 17.80 -24.85 -33.34
C HIS A 480 18.64 -26.12 -33.34
N GLU A 481 18.21 -27.13 -34.11
CA GLU A 481 18.84 -28.48 -34.15
C GLU A 481 19.02 -29.12 -32.77
N ALA A 482 18.16 -28.75 -31.81
CA ALA A 482 18.20 -29.28 -30.46
C ALA A 482 17.85 -30.77 -30.44
N PRO A 483 18.61 -31.62 -29.72
CA PRO A 483 18.31 -33.04 -29.60
C PRO A 483 16.99 -33.26 -28.84
N PRO A 484 16.33 -34.43 -28.97
CA PRO A 484 15.07 -34.73 -28.28
C PRO A 484 15.12 -34.48 -26.77
N VAL A 485 16.24 -34.84 -26.14
CA VAL A 485 16.50 -34.60 -24.70
C VAL A 485 16.42 -33.11 -24.36
N ARG A 486 16.92 -32.21 -25.22
CA ARG A 486 16.88 -30.77 -24.96
C ARG A 486 15.44 -30.26 -24.91
N TRP A 487 14.60 -30.63 -25.88
CA TRP A 487 13.17 -30.29 -25.88
C TRP A 487 12.48 -30.77 -24.60
N GLY A 488 12.67 -32.04 -24.24
CA GLY A 488 12.10 -32.60 -23.01
C GLY A 488 12.67 -31.99 -21.71
N SER A 489 13.87 -31.41 -21.75
CA SER A 489 14.51 -30.78 -20.59
C SER A 489 13.97 -29.38 -20.31
N ILE A 490 13.44 -28.67 -21.30
CA ILE A 490 12.91 -27.30 -21.17
C ILE A 490 11.40 -27.22 -21.41
N ALA A 491 10.72 -28.37 -21.43
CA ALA A 491 9.30 -28.49 -21.77
C ALA A 491 8.41 -27.57 -20.91
N ASP A 492 8.74 -27.46 -19.63
CA ASP A 492 8.10 -26.60 -18.62
C ASP A 492 8.32 -25.10 -18.86
N LEU A 493 9.31 -24.73 -19.68
CA LEU A 493 9.71 -23.35 -19.95
C LEU A 493 9.34 -22.89 -21.37
N LEU A 494 8.88 -23.80 -22.25
CA LEU A 494 8.61 -23.50 -23.66
C LEU A 494 7.60 -22.36 -23.82
N THR A 495 6.57 -22.27 -22.97
CA THR A 495 5.59 -21.18 -23.03
C THR A 495 6.23 -19.82 -22.80
N LEU A 496 7.11 -19.70 -21.80
CA LEU A 496 7.81 -18.45 -21.51
C LEU A 496 8.87 -18.12 -22.57
N LEU A 497 9.55 -19.14 -23.13
CA LEU A 497 10.48 -18.95 -24.24
C LEU A 497 9.75 -18.47 -25.51
N ALA A 498 8.56 -18.99 -25.78
CA ALA A 498 7.71 -18.54 -26.86
C ALA A 498 7.22 -17.09 -26.64
N GLU A 499 6.94 -16.68 -25.40
CA GLU A 499 6.62 -15.29 -25.07
C GLU A 499 7.85 -14.38 -25.26
N ALA A 500 9.05 -14.85 -24.88
CA ALA A 500 10.28 -14.07 -24.97
C ALA A 500 10.77 -13.86 -26.42
N ALA A 501 10.64 -14.85 -27.30
CA ALA A 501 11.07 -14.76 -28.70
C ALA A 501 10.11 -15.53 -29.63
N PRO A 502 8.90 -15.00 -29.90
CA PRO A 502 7.87 -15.72 -30.65
C PRO A 502 8.34 -16.16 -32.05
N ALA A 503 9.06 -15.29 -32.76
CA ALA A 503 9.53 -15.59 -34.12
C ALA A 503 10.57 -16.72 -34.12
N ALA A 504 11.59 -16.64 -33.26
CA ALA A 504 12.63 -17.67 -33.17
C ALA A 504 12.08 -19.02 -32.67
N PHE A 505 11.11 -18.99 -31.76
CA PHE A 505 10.42 -20.19 -31.30
C PHE A 505 9.64 -20.86 -32.43
N LEU A 506 8.80 -20.11 -33.15
CA LEU A 506 8.01 -20.63 -34.26
C LEU A 506 8.90 -21.16 -35.39
N GLU A 507 9.95 -20.42 -35.76
CA GLU A 507 10.96 -20.85 -36.74
C GLU A 507 11.55 -22.22 -36.36
N ALA A 508 12.00 -22.37 -35.10
CA ALA A 508 12.57 -23.64 -34.63
C ALA A 508 11.58 -24.81 -34.65
N VAL A 509 10.31 -24.57 -34.31
CA VAL A 509 9.26 -25.60 -34.36
C VAL A 509 8.91 -25.96 -35.80
N GLU A 510 8.74 -24.97 -36.68
CA GLU A 510 8.45 -25.17 -38.10
C GLU A 510 9.56 -25.97 -38.78
N ASP A 511 10.83 -25.61 -38.54
CA ASP A 511 12.00 -26.32 -39.06
C ASP A 511 12.02 -27.78 -38.59
N GLU A 512 11.71 -28.04 -37.31
CA GLU A 512 11.67 -29.40 -36.77
C GLU A 512 10.54 -30.23 -37.41
N MET A 513 9.38 -29.63 -37.64
CA MET A 513 8.24 -30.28 -38.32
C MET A 513 8.53 -30.66 -39.78
N THR A 514 9.55 -30.09 -40.41
CA THR A 514 9.96 -30.48 -41.78
C THR A 514 10.80 -31.76 -41.84
N LYS A 515 11.31 -32.24 -40.69
CA LYS A 515 12.18 -33.41 -40.62
C LYS A 515 11.38 -34.72 -40.60
N GLU A 516 11.97 -35.80 -41.12
CA GLU A 516 11.32 -37.13 -41.11
C GLU A 516 11.08 -37.66 -39.69
N ALA A 517 11.96 -37.33 -38.74
CA ALA A 517 11.84 -37.70 -37.33
C ALA A 517 12.07 -36.45 -36.44
N PRO A 518 11.03 -35.61 -36.24
CA PRO A 518 11.16 -34.37 -35.49
C PRO A 518 11.50 -34.66 -34.02
N ALA A 519 12.60 -34.11 -33.52
CA ALA A 519 13.05 -34.21 -32.15
C ALA A 519 12.03 -33.65 -31.14
N VAL A 520 11.26 -32.65 -31.55
CA VAL A 520 10.18 -32.06 -30.74
C VAL A 520 9.06 -33.06 -30.44
N MET A 521 8.90 -34.14 -31.24
CA MET A 521 7.89 -35.16 -30.99
C MET A 521 8.14 -35.93 -29.68
N ALA A 522 9.36 -35.91 -29.15
CA ALA A 522 9.67 -36.49 -27.84
C ALA A 522 8.93 -35.82 -26.67
N LEU A 523 8.35 -34.63 -26.87
CA LEU A 523 7.47 -33.99 -25.89
C LEU A 523 6.14 -34.74 -25.68
N PHE A 524 5.75 -35.58 -26.65
CA PHE A 524 4.49 -36.32 -26.63
C PHE A 524 4.66 -37.80 -26.26
N ASP A 525 5.86 -38.21 -25.85
CA ASP A 525 6.08 -39.56 -25.32
C ASP A 525 5.39 -39.69 -23.96
N GLU A 526 4.36 -40.53 -23.85
CA GLU A 526 3.60 -40.73 -22.61
C GLU A 526 4.46 -41.43 -21.53
N GLU A 527 4.82 -40.71 -20.47
CA GLU A 527 5.38 -41.29 -19.25
C GLU A 527 4.27 -42.03 -18.50
N GLY A 528 4.19 -43.36 -18.66
CA GLY A 528 3.00 -44.17 -18.28
C GLY A 528 2.40 -43.89 -16.89
N ASP A 529 1.06 -43.99 -16.81
CA ASP A 529 0.03 -43.91 -15.72
C ASP A 529 0.32 -43.29 -14.34
N LEU A 530 1.57 -43.20 -13.88
CA LEU A 530 1.98 -42.64 -12.59
C LEU A 530 2.79 -41.33 -12.72
N GLY A 531 3.16 -40.92 -13.94
CA GLY A 531 3.78 -39.61 -14.23
C GLY A 531 2.75 -38.65 -14.82
N GLY A 532 2.22 -37.76 -13.97
CA GLY A 532 1.29 -36.71 -14.38
C GLY A 532 1.95 -35.48 -14.98
#